data_AF-A0A821CL83-F1
#
_entry.id   AF-A0A821CL83-F1
#
_cell.length_a   1.000
_cell.length_b   1.000
_cell.length_c   1.000
_cell.angle_alpha   90.00
_cell.angle_beta   90.00
_cell.angle_gamma   90.00
#
_symmetry.space_group_name_H-M   'P 1'
#
loop_
_entity.id
_entity.type
_entity.pdbx_description
1 polymer ?
#
loop_
_entity_poly.entity_id
_entity_poly.type
_entity_poly.pdbx_seq_one_letter_code
_entity_poly.pdbx_strand_id
1 'polypeptide(L)' 'SKGVAFCNGFNLGRYWNVGPQRTLYIPAQLLVKGVNQIQIFELYTCGSNLTLVDTPLLNQG' A
#
# COMPACT_ATOMS: atom_id res chain seq x y z
N SER A 1 -8.53 7.16 6.78
CA SER A 1 -8.21 5.76 6.45
C SER A 1 -7.00 5.25 7.19
N LYS A 2 -7.12 4.05 7.75
CA LYS A 2 -6.07 3.32 8.47
C LYS A 2 -6.24 1.84 8.18
N GLY A 3 -5.15 1.14 7.92
CA GLY A 3 -5.24 -0.27 7.57
C GLY A 3 -3.91 -0.95 7.35
N VAL A 4 -3.98 -2.11 6.70
CA VAL A 4 -2.84 -2.95 6.32
C VAL A 4 -3.01 -3.36 4.85
N ALA A 5 -1.91 -3.40 4.10
CA ALA A 5 -1.91 -3.84 2.72
C ALA A 5 -1.08 -5.12 2.53
N PHE A 6 -1.49 -5.94 1.57
CA PHE A 6 -0.82 -7.16 1.19
C PHE A 6 -0.57 -7.18 -0.33
N CYS A 7 0.57 -7.73 -0.75
CA CYS A 7 0.89 -8.03 -2.15
C CYS A 7 1.18 -9.51 -2.27
N ASN A 8 0.40 -10.23 -3.07
CA ASN A 8 0.52 -11.68 -3.27
C ASN A 8 0.61 -12.46 -1.92
N GLY A 9 -0.23 -12.07 -0.97
CA GLY A 9 -0.27 -12.66 0.39
C GLY A 9 0.81 -12.15 1.36
N PHE A 10 1.82 -11.42 0.89
CA PHE A 10 2.85 -10.82 1.75
C PHE A 10 2.35 -9.51 2.38
N ASN A 11 2.48 -9.37 3.70
CA ASN A 11 2.07 -8.16 4.43
C ASN A 11 3.08 -7.02 4.24
N LEU A 12 2.67 -5.97 3.51
CA LEU A 12 3.49 -4.78 3.23
C LEU A 12 3.61 -3.84 4.44
N GLY A 13 2.77 -4.03 5.46
CA GLY A 13 2.73 -3.21 6.66
C GLY A 13 1.50 -2.30 6.74
N ARG A 14 1.55 -1.40 7.72
CA ARG A 14 0.44 -0.52 8.10
C ARG A 14 0.50 0.79 7.33
N TYR A 15 -0.65 1.29 6.89
CA TYR A 15 -0.79 2.67 6.42
C TYR A 15 -1.76 3.44 7.32
N TRP A 16 -1.56 4.76 7.40
CA TRP A 16 -2.49 5.67 8.07
C TRP A 16 -2.44 7.03 7.38
N ASN A 17 -3.62 7.57 7.04
CA ASN A 17 -3.77 8.90 6.47
C ASN A 17 -3.41 10.06 7.42
N VAL A 18 -2.92 9.80 8.64
CA VAL A 18 -2.33 10.85 9.49
C VAL A 18 -0.92 11.23 8.98
N GLY A 19 -0.21 10.29 8.32
CA GLY A 19 1.15 10.52 7.83
C GLY A 19 2.23 10.28 8.91
N PRO A 20 3.49 10.70 8.69
CA PRO A 20 3.98 11.42 7.51
C PRO A 20 4.05 10.54 6.25
N GLN A 21 4.26 9.23 6.43
CA GLN A 21 4.29 8.26 5.35
C GLN A 21 2.90 8.06 4.72
N ARG A 22 2.81 8.18 3.39
CA ARG A 22 1.57 8.02 2.61
C ARG A 22 1.60 6.83 1.65
N THR A 23 2.78 6.29 1.37
CA THR A 23 2.99 5.14 0.46
C THR A 23 3.59 3.95 1.19
N LEU A 24 3.25 2.74 0.76
CA LEU A 24 3.92 1.50 1.17
C LEU A 24 4.83 1.01 0.04
N TYR A 25 6.04 0.60 0.38
CA TYR A 25 6.97 0.03 -0.58
C TYR A 25 6.56 -1.41 -0.93
N ILE A 26 6.58 -1.73 -2.22
CA ILE A 26 6.43 -3.10 -2.72
C ILE A 26 7.79 -3.57 -3.22
N PRO A 27 8.49 -4.48 -2.49
CA PRO A 27 9.69 -5.10 -3.00
C PRO A 27 9.46 -5.82 -4.33
N ALA A 28 10.36 -5.63 -5.29
CA ALA A 28 10.24 -6.22 -6.63
C ALA A 28 10.12 -7.76 -6.60
N GLN A 29 10.71 -8.40 -5.60
CA GLN A 29 10.67 -9.86 -5.39
C GLN A 29 9.27 -10.39 -5.07
N LEU A 30 8.36 -9.52 -4.61
CA LEU A 30 6.96 -9.90 -4.38
C LEU A 30 6.15 -9.91 -5.67
N LEU A 31 6.61 -9.22 -6.72
CA LEU A 31 5.89 -9.10 -7.97
C LEU A 31 6.24 -10.25 -8.92
N VAL A 32 5.23 -10.71 -9.64
CA VAL A 32 5.39 -11.71 -10.70
C VAL A 32 5.02 -11.11 -12.06
N LYS A 33 5.56 -11.68 -13.15
CA LYS A 33 5.06 -11.37 -14.49
C LYS A 33 3.62 -11.88 -14.61
N GLY A 34 2.74 -11.02 -15.11
CA GLY A 34 1.31 -11.33 -15.24
C GLY A 34 0.50 -10.70 -14.10
N VAL A 35 -0.41 -11.47 -13.51
CA VAL A 35 -1.39 -10.97 -12.54
C VAL A 35 -0.79 -10.96 -11.13
N ASN A 36 -0.88 -9.80 -10.47
CA ASN A 36 -0.54 -9.64 -9.06
C ASN A 36 -1.80 -9.28 -8.29
N GLN A 37 -1.93 -9.80 -7.07
CA GLN A 37 -3.04 -9.54 -6.18
C GLN A 37 -2.63 -8.53 -5.11
N ILE A 38 -3.35 -7.41 -5.05
CA ILE A 38 -3.27 -6.47 -3.93
C ILE A 38 -4.53 -6.61 -3.09
N GLN A 39 -4.35 -6.79 -1.78
CA GLN A 39 -5.45 -6.86 -0.82
C GLN A 39 -5.25 -5.77 0.23
N ILE A 40 -6.32 -5.06 0.55
CA ILE A 40 -6.30 -3.97 1.53
C ILE A 40 -7.34 -4.29 2.60
N PHE A 41 -6.89 -4.33 3.85
CA PHE A 41 -7.78 -4.30 5.00
C PHE A 41 -7.86 -2.88 5.53
N GLU A 42 -9.04 -2.29 5.48
CA GLU A 42 -9.32 -0.91 5.90
C GLU A 42 -10.21 -0.91 7.14
N LEU A 43 -9.90 -0.05 8.11
CA LEU A 43 -10.60 0.01 9.40
C LEU A 43 -11.80 0.97 9.41
N TYR A 44 -11.80 2.01 8.57
CA TYR A 44 -12.80 3.08 8.67
C TYR A 44 -13.64 3.24 7.40
N THR A 45 -13.01 3.59 6.28
CA THR A 45 -13.72 3.91 5.04
C THR A 45 -12.95 3.36 3.86
N CYS A 46 -13.57 2.43 3.13
CA CYS A 46 -12.95 1.82 1.95
C CYS A 46 -12.73 2.88 0.87
N GLY A 47 -11.51 2.97 0.34
CA GLY A 47 -11.20 3.79 -0.82
C GLY A 47 -11.74 3.15 -2.11
N SER A 48 -11.97 3.95 -3.14
CA SER A 48 -12.42 3.46 -4.44
C SER A 48 -11.28 3.09 -5.39
N ASN A 49 -10.07 3.62 -5.14
CA ASN A 49 -8.93 3.51 -6.06
C ASN A 49 -7.62 3.28 -5.28
N LEU A 50 -6.66 2.64 -5.95
CA LEU A 50 -5.28 2.47 -5.54
C LEU A 50 -4.37 2.93 -6.70
N THR A 51 -3.27 3.61 -6.37
CA THR A 51 -2.26 4.03 -7.36
C THR A 51 -0.88 3.52 -6.95
N LEU A 52 -0.14 2.99 -7.92
CA LEU A 52 1.28 2.66 -7.77
C LEU A 52 2.11 3.83 -8.30
N VAL A 53 3.14 4.22 -7.55
CA VAL A 53 4.03 5.34 -7.88
C VAL A 53 5.48 4.86 -7.84
N ASP A 54 6.34 5.50 -8.62
CA ASP A 54 7.78 5.19 -8.70
C ASP A 54 8.60 5.88 -7.59
N THR A 55 8.03 6.88 -6.93
CA THR A 55 8.70 7.70 -5.90
C THR A 55 7.86 7.72 -4.62
N PRO A 56 8.44 7.43 -3.44
CA PRO A 56 7.69 7.34 -2.21
C PRO A 56 7.32 8.72 -1.63
N LEU A 57 6.15 8.80 -1.00
CA LEU A 57 5.72 9.97 -0.22
C LEU A 57 5.92 9.67 1.26
N LEU A 58 7.11 10.00 1.77
CA LEU A 58 7.50 9.67 3.15
C LEU A 58 7.31 10.81 4.13
N ASN A 59 7.49 12.05 3.67
CA ASN A 59 7.37 13.27 4.46
C ASN A 59 6.62 14.31 3.64
N GLN A 60 5.54 14.87 4.18
CA GLN A 60 5.02 16.15 3.73
C GLN A 60 5.72 17.22 4.57
N GLY A 61 6.84 17.73 4.04
CA GLY A 61 7.40 19.00 4.46
C GLY A 61 6.65 20.14 3.77
#